data_AF-A0A2I0N5T0-F1
#
_entry.id   AF-A0A2I0N5T0-F1
#
_cell.length_a   1.000
_cell.length_b   1.000
_cell.length_c   1.000
_cell.angle_alpha   90.00
_cell.angle_beta   90.00
_cell.angle_gamma   90.00
#
_symmetry.space_group_name_H-M   'P 1'
#
loop_
_entity.id
_entity.type
_entity.pdbx_description
1 polymer ?
#
loop_
_entity_poly.entity_id
_entity_poly.type
_entity_poly.pdbx_seq_one_letter_code
_entity_poly.pdbx_strand_id
1 'polypeptide(L)'
;MKVEEFKSYLREHESEFEFVPYTYKGVDGILVTNKLFGTKTHFSRKAIEENDIITLMNATHQGKNVDQITRITGYFSRIQSWNKGKTGELKDRYRNKEYL
;
A
#
# COMPACT_ATOMS: atom_id res chain seq x y z
N MET A 1 2.41 19.38 7.73
CA MET A 1 1.18 20.09 7.31
C MET A 1 0.15 20.17 8.43
N LYS A 2 -0.99 20.86 8.28
CA LYS A 2 -2.00 20.87 9.35
C LYS A 2 -2.75 19.53 9.39
N VAL A 3 -3.09 19.06 10.59
CA VAL A 3 -3.87 17.82 10.77
C VAL A 3 -5.22 17.86 10.03
N GLU A 4 -5.84 19.04 9.96
CA GLU A 4 -7.12 19.18 9.26
C GLU A 4 -6.99 19.05 7.74
N GLU A 5 -5.89 19.56 7.17
CA GLU A 5 -5.58 19.40 5.75
C GLU A 5 -5.38 17.93 5.39
N PHE A 6 -4.66 17.20 6.25
CA PHE A 6 -4.49 15.75 6.10
C PHE A 6 -5.82 15.01 6.15
N LYS A 7 -6.71 15.36 7.08
CA LYS A 7 -8.06 14.77 7.16
C LYS A 7 -8.90 15.12 5.93
N SER A 8 -8.85 16.35 5.43
CA SER A 8 -9.55 16.76 4.22
C SER A 8 -9.10 15.93 3.03
N TYR A 9 -7.79 15.75 2.84
CA TYR A 9 -7.25 14.89 1.78
C TYR A 9 -7.78 13.46 1.87
N LEU A 10 -7.79 12.87 3.06
CA LEU A 10 -8.31 11.51 3.27
C LEU A 10 -9.82 11.40 2.99
N ARG A 11 -10.60 12.46 3.25
CA ARG A 11 -12.03 12.50 2.91
C ARG A 11 -12.26 12.62 1.40
N GLU A 12 -11.46 13.42 0.71
CA GLU A 12 -11.53 13.55 -0.76
C GLU A 12 -11.19 12.23 -1.47
N HIS A 13 -10.43 11.35 -0.81
CA HIS A 13 -10.00 10.04 -1.33
C HIS A 13 -10.63 8.87 -0.55
N GLU A 14 -11.90 8.99 -0.13
CA GLU A 14 -12.62 7.97 0.66
C GLU A 14 -12.73 6.60 -0.02
N SER A 15 -12.62 6.54 -1.35
CA SER A 15 -12.58 5.29 -2.12
C SER A 15 -11.30 4.49 -1.86
N GLU A 16 -10.20 5.17 -1.53
CA GLU A 16 -8.88 4.58 -1.30
C GLU A 16 -8.54 4.49 0.18
N PHE A 17 -9.07 5.41 1.00
CA PHE A 17 -8.70 5.54 2.39
C PHE A 17 -9.90 5.51 3.34
N GLU A 18 -9.65 4.98 4.53
CA GLU A 18 -10.52 5.08 5.70
C GLU A 18 -9.68 5.55 6.87
N PHE A 19 -10.22 6.39 7.74
CA PHE A 19 -9.46 6.83 8.90
C PHE A 19 -10.32 7.02 10.15
N VAL A 20 -9.71 6.74 11.30
CA VAL A 20 -10.34 6.91 12.61
C VAL A 20 -9.33 7.51 13.60
N PRO A 21 -9.77 8.34 14.57
CA PRO A 21 -8.93 8.70 15.70
C PRO A 21 -8.47 7.44 16.44
N TYR A 22 -7.19 7.35 16.75
CA TYR A 22 -6.61 6.16 17.38
C TYR A 22 -5.37 6.49 18.20
N THR A 23 -5.27 5.86 19.37
CA THR A 23 -4.12 5.96 20.25
C THR A 23 -3.29 4.68 20.14
N TYR A 24 -2.02 4.81 19.75
CA TYR A 24 -1.10 3.68 19.66
C TYR A 24 0.04 3.87 20.65
N LYS A 25 0.20 2.91 21.58
CA LYS A 25 1.24 2.93 22.63
C LYS A 25 1.29 4.26 23.42
N GLY A 26 0.12 4.81 23.74
CA GLY A 26 0.00 6.07 24.49
C GLY A 26 0.20 7.34 23.68
N VAL A 27 0.36 7.24 22.35
CA VAL A 27 0.46 8.39 21.45
C VAL A 27 -0.82 8.52 20.64
N ASP A 28 -1.51 9.65 20.82
CA ASP A 28 -2.72 9.98 20.07
C ASP A 28 -2.39 10.33 18.61
N GLY A 29 -3.31 9.96 17.73
CA GLY A 29 -3.14 10.16 16.31
C GLY A 29 -4.34 9.68 15.51
N ILE A 30 -4.06 9.35 14.25
CA ILE A 30 -5.05 8.88 13.30
C ILE A 30 -4.58 7.54 12.77
N LEU A 31 -5.45 6.53 12.83
CA LEU A 31 -5.23 5.27 12.13
C LEU A 31 -5.82 5.40 10.73
N VAL A 32 -4.97 5.27 9.72
CA VAL A 32 -5.36 5.30 8.30
C VAL A 32 -5.28 3.89 7.74
N THR A 33 -6.41 3.41 7.22
CA THR A 33 -6.50 2.20 6.43
C THR A 33 -6.38 2.56 4.96
N ASN A 34 -5.39 2.01 4.26
CA ASN A 34 -5.29 2.10 2.80
C ASN A 34 -5.95 0.83 2.22
N LYS A 35 -7.08 1.03 1.52
CA LYS A 35 -7.93 -0.04 0.98
C LYS A 35 -7.27 -0.75 -0.20
N LEU A 36 -6.49 -0.02 -1.00
CA LEU A 36 -5.80 -0.57 -2.16
C LEU A 36 -4.78 -1.64 -1.76
N PHE A 37 -4.04 -1.41 -0.67
CA PHE A 37 -3.00 -2.32 -0.19
C PHE A 37 -3.42 -3.16 1.03
N GLY A 38 -4.61 -2.91 1.59
CA GLY A 38 -5.09 -3.58 2.80
C GLY A 38 -4.16 -3.38 3.99
N THR A 39 -3.62 -2.18 4.15
CA THR A 39 -2.65 -1.81 5.20
C THR A 39 -3.28 -0.84 6.19
N LYS A 40 -2.76 -0.82 7.42
CA LYS A 40 -3.17 0.10 8.48
C LYS A 40 -1.95 0.79 9.05
N THR A 41 -1.96 2.13 9.02
CA THR A 41 -0.82 2.95 9.43
C THR A 41 -1.29 3.99 10.43
N HIS A 42 -0.66 4.02 11.60
CA HIS A 42 -0.92 5.04 12.62
C HIS A 42 -0.01 6.23 12.38
N PHE A 43 -0.60 7.42 12.28
CA PHE A 43 0.11 8.69 12.21
C PHE A 43 -0.13 9.48 13.48
N SER A 44 0.94 9.72 14.25
CA SER A 44 0.90 10.68 15.34
C SER A 44 0.72 12.09 14.80
N ARG A 45 0.20 12.99 15.64
CA ARG A 45 0.07 14.41 15.28
C ARG A 45 1.40 15.01 14.80
N LYS A 46 2.48 14.70 15.52
CA LYS A 46 3.84 15.14 15.17
C LYS A 46 4.25 14.67 13.77
N ALA A 47 4.01 13.40 13.44
CA ALA A 47 4.34 12.85 12.12
C ALA A 47 3.58 13.57 10.99
N ILE A 48 2.31 13.92 11.20
CA ILE A 48 1.50 14.67 10.22
C ILE A 48 2.01 16.11 10.06
N GLU A 49 2.42 16.74 11.16
CA GLU A 49 2.90 18.11 11.16
C GLU A 49 4.27 18.24 10.47
N GLU A 50 5.16 17.26 10.66
CA GLU A 50 6.55 17.27 10.17
C GLU A 50 6.74 16.77 8.73
N ASN A 51 5.74 16.11 8.13
CA ASN A 51 5.84 15.52 6.79
C ASN A 51 4.83 16.13 5.81
N ASP A 52 5.12 15.97 4.52
CA ASP A 52 4.22 16.27 3.41
C ASP A 52 3.26 15.10 3.11
N ILE A 53 2.21 15.35 2.31
CA ILE A 53 1.20 14.35 2.00
C ILE A 53 1.77 13.13 1.28
N ILE A 54 2.73 13.33 0.37
CA ILE A 54 3.30 12.27 -0.46
C ILE A 54 4.06 11.29 0.43
N THR A 55 4.85 11.82 1.37
CA THR A 55 5.57 11.03 2.36
C THR A 55 4.62 10.21 3.24
N LEU A 56 3.53 10.81 3.72
CA LEU A 56 2.52 10.11 4.51
C LEU A 56 1.81 9.01 3.69
N MET A 57 1.44 9.28 2.44
CA MET A 57 0.80 8.30 1.57
C MET A 57 1.72 7.12 1.27
N ASN A 58 2.98 7.38 0.96
CA ASN A 58 3.96 6.33 0.72
C ASN A 58 4.15 5.43 1.95
N ALA A 59 4.12 5.98 3.16
CA ALA A 59 4.17 5.19 4.38
C ALA A 59 2.97 4.24 4.50
N THR A 60 1.79 4.61 3.96
CA THR A 60 0.63 3.70 3.95
C THR A 60 0.82 2.48 3.06
N HIS A 61 1.74 2.50 2.08
CA HIS A 61 1.94 1.36 1.19
C HIS A 61 2.58 0.16 1.89
N GLN A 62 3.36 0.37 2.96
CA GLN A 62 4.12 -0.68 3.67
C GLN A 62 4.91 -1.61 2.74
N GLY A 63 5.51 -1.05 1.69
CA GLY A 63 6.27 -1.82 0.70
C GLY A 63 5.44 -2.69 -0.25
N LYS A 64 4.10 -2.58 -0.24
CA LYS A 64 3.21 -3.33 -1.15
C LYS A 64 3.02 -2.67 -2.51
N ASN A 65 3.35 -1.38 -2.63
CA ASN A 65 3.35 -0.69 -3.92
C ASN A 65 4.63 -1.02 -4.71
N VAL A 66 4.68 -2.23 -5.25
CA VAL A 66 5.85 -2.77 -5.97
C VAL A 66 5.44 -3.42 -7.28
N ASP A 67 6.38 -3.42 -8.23
CA ASP A 67 6.20 -4.16 -9.47
C ASP A 67 6.47 -5.65 -9.29
N GLN A 68 5.55 -6.47 -9.79
CA GLN A 68 5.74 -7.92 -9.79
C GLN A 68 6.49 -8.33 -11.05
N ILE A 69 7.68 -8.91 -10.89
CA ILE A 69 8.54 -9.35 -11.99
C ILE A 69 8.76 -10.85 -11.87
N THR A 70 8.67 -11.57 -12.99
CA THR A 70 8.99 -13.00 -13.02
C THR A 70 9.62 -13.40 -14.34
N ARG A 71 10.31 -14.55 -14.33
CA ARG A 71 11.02 -15.07 -15.51
C ARG A 71 10.04 -15.71 -16.49
N ILE A 72 10.25 -15.49 -17.79
CA ILE A 72 9.60 -16.24 -18.88
C ILE A 72 10.67 -17.13 -19.54
N THR A 73 10.75 -17.18 -20.87
CA THR A 73 11.72 -17.96 -21.65
C THR A 73 13.05 -17.23 -21.70
N GLY A 74 13.83 -17.28 -20.62
CA GLY A 74 15.20 -16.78 -20.59
C GLY A 74 15.41 -15.36 -20.06
N TYR A 75 14.35 -14.57 -19.87
CA TYR A 75 14.45 -13.20 -19.37
C TYR A 75 13.36 -12.88 -18.33
N PHE A 76 13.55 -11.78 -17.57
CA PHE A 76 12.59 -11.26 -16.60
C PHE A 76 11.65 -10.24 -17.25
N SER A 77 10.37 -10.29 -16.90
CA SER A 77 9.37 -9.34 -17.36
C SER A 77 8.43 -8.93 -16.23
N ARG A 78 7.95 -7.68 -16.27
CA ARG A 78 6.87 -7.19 -15.40
C ARG A 78 5.58 -7.92 -15.73
N ILE A 79 4.88 -8.43 -14.72
CA ILE A 79 3.64 -9.20 -14.85
C ILE A 79 2.49 -8.28 -15.29
N GLN A 80 2.48 -7.02 -14.88
CA GLN A 80 1.42 -6.06 -15.22
C GLN A 80 1.36 -5.73 -16.71
N SER A 81 2.45 -5.97 -17.46
CA SER A 81 2.49 -5.79 -18.92
C SER A 81 1.97 -7.01 -19.69
N TRP A 82 1.58 -8.08 -19.01
CA TRP A 82 1.18 -9.33 -19.64
C TRP A 82 -0.30 -9.31 -20.05
N ASN A 83 -0.58 -9.91 -21.20
CA ASN A 83 -1.95 -10.20 -21.59
C ASN A 83 -2.55 -11.33 -20.73
N LYS A 84 -3.87 -11.52 -20.83
CA LYS A 84 -4.60 -12.55 -20.06
C LYS A 84 -4.03 -13.97 -20.24
N GLY A 85 -3.54 -14.30 -21.44
CA GLY A 85 -2.93 -15.61 -21.73
C GLY A 85 -1.66 -15.86 -20.94
N LYS A 86 -0.72 -14.91 -20.95
CA LYS A 86 0.53 -15.00 -20.17
C LYS A 86 0.29 -15.02 -18.66
N THR A 87 -0.72 -14.29 -18.18
CA THR A 87 -1.13 -14.37 -16.78
C THR A 87 -1.73 -15.74 -16.42
N GLY A 88 -2.41 -16.40 -17.38
CA GLY A 88 -2.86 -17.79 -17.25
C GLY A 88 -1.68 -18.75 -17.13
N GLU A 89 -0.71 -18.66 -18.04
CA GLU A 89 0.52 -19.46 -18.00
C GLU A 89 1.25 -19.37 -16.64
N LEU A 90 1.25 -18.19 -16.00
CA LEU A 90 1.84 -18.01 -14.67
C LEU A 90 1.11 -18.79 -13.57
N LYS A 91 -0.22 -18.78 -13.61
CA LYS A 91 -1.07 -19.46 -12.62
C LYS A 91 -0.93 -20.98 -12.72
N ASP A 92 -0.74 -21.48 -13.93
CA ASP A 92 -0.62 -22.91 -14.23
C ASP A 92 0.78 -23.47 -13.95
N ARG A 93 1.77 -22.62 -13.61
CA ARG A 93 3.11 -23.10 -13.27
C ARG A 93 3.08 -24.00 -12.05
N TYR A 94 3.79 -25.11 -12.16
CA TYR A 94 4.04 -26.00 -11.03
C TYR A 94 4.73 -25.23 -9.89
N ARG A 95 4.10 -25.21 -8.72
CA ARG A 95 4.69 -24.67 -7.49
C ARG A 95 5.27 -25.81 -6.71
N ASN A 96 6.60 -25.81 -6.54
CA ASN A 96 7.24 -26.83 -5.72
C ASN A 96 6.83 -26.62 -4.25
N LYS A 97 6.00 -27.52 -3.72
CA LYS A 97 5.45 -27.43 -2.36
C LYS A 97 6.50 -27.69 -1.27
N GLU A 98 7.64 -28.30 -1.62
CA GLU A 98 8.72 -28.56 -0.67
C GLU A 98 9.39 -27.27 -0.16
N TYR A 99 9.23 -26.16 -0.89
CA TYR A 99 9.84 -24.86 -0.58
C TYR A 99 8.79 -23.74 -0.33
N LEU A 100 7.54 -24.10 -0.04
CA LEU A 100 6.46 -23.17 0.34
C LEU A 100 6.16 -23.29 1.83
#